data_AF-A0A946FSM1-F1
#
_entry.id   AF-A0A946FSM1-F1
#
_cell.length_a   1.000
_cell.length_b   1.000
_cell.length_c   1.000
_cell.angle_alpha   90.00
_cell.angle_beta   90.00
_cell.angle_gamma   90.00
#
_symmetry.space_group_name_H-M   'P 1'
#
loop_
_entity.id
_entity.type
_entity.pdbx_description
1 polymer ?
#
loop_
_entity_poly.entity_id
_entity_poly.type
_entity_poly.pdbx_seq_one_letter_code
_entity_poly.pdbx_strand_id
1 'polypeptide(L)'
;MNNLTIAIIGGVVVFAISQYLLKFIFEPILEFKKTLSEISHVLLLNQAKIMNGGPADKNLKAHIHALSAKLRSFSKVIPFYNFLQKIIIFGLPMEEKILVASHGLNLIGYGVIDTGVPQEKKHHKTLRRWMKYEHY
;
A
#
# COMPACT_ATOMS: atom_id res chain seq x y z
N MET A 1 0.00 52.41 2.29
CA MET A 1 -0.39 51.26 3.14
C MET A 1 -0.67 49.98 2.35
N ASN A 2 -0.94 50.03 1.03
CA ASN A 2 -1.35 48.86 0.25
C ASN A 2 -0.26 47.79 0.05
N ASN A 3 1.00 48.19 -0.13
CA ASN A 3 2.09 47.26 -0.46
C ASN A 3 2.43 46.29 0.69
N LEU A 4 2.41 46.78 1.93
CA LEU A 4 2.70 45.98 3.11
C LEU A 4 1.60 44.93 3.34
N THR A 5 0.33 45.32 3.22
CA THR A 5 -0.80 44.41 3.37
C THR A 5 -0.79 43.32 2.30
N ILE A 6 -0.46 43.66 1.04
CA ILE A 6 -0.32 42.68 -0.04
C ILE A 6 0.79 41.67 0.27
N ALA A 7 1.95 42.13 0.75
CA ALA A 7 3.07 41.25 1.09
C ALA A 7 2.72 40.29 2.24
N ILE A 8 2.05 40.79 3.28
CA ILE A 8 1.61 39.98 4.42
C ILE A 8 0.60 38.91 3.96
N ILE A 9 -0.43 39.32 3.20
CA ILE A 9 -1.43 38.39 2.68
C ILE A 9 -0.77 37.35 1.77
N GLY A 10 0.13 37.78 0.87
CA GLY A 10 0.89 36.89 0.00
C GLY A 10 1.68 35.85 0.79
N GLY A 11 2.38 36.28 1.85
CA GLY A 11 3.13 35.39 2.74
C GLY A 11 2.23 34.35 3.42
N VAL A 12 1.07 34.76 3.95
CA VAL A 12 0.11 33.84 4.58
C VAL A 12 -0.46 32.84 3.58
N VAL A 13 -0.78 33.27 2.36
CA VAL A 13 -1.31 32.38 1.31
C VAL A 13 -0.26 31.35 0.89
N VAL A 14 0.99 31.77 0.63
CA VAL A 14 2.08 30.85 0.28
C VAL A 14 2.33 29.85 1.42
N PHE A 15 2.33 30.32 2.68
CA PHE A 15 2.47 29.46 3.84
C PHE A 15 1.33 28.43 3.92
N ALA A 16 0.08 28.87 3.79
CA ALA A 16 -1.08 27.98 3.83
C ALA A 16 -1.02 26.91 2.73
N ILE A 17 -0.64 27.28 1.50
CA ILE A 17 -0.46 26.34 0.38
C ILE A 17 0.67 25.36 0.69
N SER A 18 1.80 25.81 1.23
CA SER A 18 2.91 24.94 1.62
C SER A 18 2.48 23.90 2.66
N GLN A 19 1.74 24.32 3.69
CA GLN A 19 1.21 23.40 4.71
C GLN A 19 0.23 22.40 4.12
N TYR A 20 -0.61 22.84 3.18
CA TYR A 20 -1.52 21.96 2.49
C TYR A 20 -0.77 20.88 1.68
N LEU A 21 0.24 21.27 0.90
CA LEU A 21 1.05 20.31 0.14
C LEU A 21 1.75 19.32 1.07
N LEU A 22 2.34 19.78 2.17
CA LEU A 22 3.01 18.92 3.15
C LEU A 22 2.06 17.88 3.74
N LYS A 23 0.93 18.32 4.31
CA LYS A 23 0.00 17.41 5.00
C LYS A 23 -0.79 16.53 4.05
N PHE A 24 -1.24 17.09 2.93
CA PHE A 24 -2.16 16.39 2.04
C PHE A 24 -1.44 15.48 1.03
N ILE A 25 -0.22 15.82 0.63
CA ILE A 25 0.52 15.07 -0.41
C ILE A 25 1.72 14.33 0.19
N PHE A 26 2.58 15.01 0.95
CA PHE A 26 3.83 14.38 1.42
C PHE A 26 3.60 13.34 2.51
N GLU A 27 2.72 13.59 3.49
CA GLU A 27 2.42 12.62 4.54
C GLU A 27 1.93 11.26 3.99
N PRO A 28 0.91 11.16 3.11
CA PRO A 28 0.45 9.87 2.61
C PRO A 28 1.50 9.16 1.73
N ILE A 29 2.33 9.90 0.98
CA ILE A 29 3.44 9.32 0.21
C ILE A 29 4.51 8.76 1.15
N LEU A 30 4.83 9.47 2.22
CA LEU A 30 5.79 9.02 3.23
C LEU A 30 5.28 7.77 3.94
N GLU A 31 3.99 7.73 4.28
CA GLU A 31 3.36 6.56 4.90
C GLU A 31 3.35 5.35 3.97
N PHE A 32 3.11 5.56 2.67
CA PHE A 32 3.23 4.51 1.65
C PHE A 32 4.64 3.93 1.61
N LYS A 33 5.68 4.78 1.56
CA LYS A 33 7.08 4.32 1.55
C LYS A 33 7.47 3.58 2.84
N LYS A 34 6.98 4.05 4.00
CA LYS A 34 7.18 3.36 5.28
C LYS A 34 6.54 1.97 5.27
N THR A 35 5.32 1.85 4.77
CA THR A 35 4.60 0.57 4.65
C THR A 35 5.33 -0.39 3.70
N LEU A 36 5.87 0.13 2.59
CA LEU A 36 6.68 -0.68 1.66
C LEU A 36 7.97 -1.19 2.31
N SER A 37 8.64 -0.35 3.10
CA SER A 37 9.81 -0.74 3.89
C SER A 37 9.46 -1.82 4.93
N GLU A 38 8.33 -1.65 5.62
CA GLU A 38 7.83 -2.61 6.61
C GLU A 38 7.51 -3.97 5.98
N ILE A 39 6.87 -3.97 4.81
CA ILE A 39 6.64 -5.19 4.00
C ILE A 39 7.96 -5.89 3.71
N SER A 40 8.93 -5.17 3.14
CA SER A 40 10.24 -5.73 2.80
C SER A 40 10.93 -6.31 4.03
N HIS A 41 10.91 -5.58 5.15
CA HIS A 41 11.48 -6.03 6.41
C HIS A 41 10.82 -7.32 6.91
N VAL A 42 9.49 -7.37 6.98
CA VAL A 42 8.74 -8.55 7.46
C VAL A 42 9.00 -9.78 6.60
N LEU A 43 9.02 -9.62 5.27
CA LEU A 43 9.26 -10.72 4.35
C LEU A 43 10.69 -11.26 4.46
N LEU A 44 11.69 -10.38 4.56
CA LEU A 44 13.09 -10.78 4.70
C LEU A 44 13.37 -11.42 6.06
N LEU A 45 12.86 -10.81 7.14
CA LEU A 45 13.04 -11.32 8.51
C LEU A 45 12.44 -12.72 8.68
N ASN A 46 11.30 -12.99 8.02
CA ASN A 46 10.58 -14.26 8.13
C ASN A 46 10.78 -15.18 6.91
N GLN A 47 11.74 -14.86 6.02
CA GLN A 47 11.91 -15.57 4.75
C GLN A 47 12.05 -17.08 4.93
N ALA A 48 12.86 -17.53 5.89
CA ALA A 48 13.06 -18.95 6.17
C ALA A 48 11.74 -19.64 6.58
N LYS A 49 10.91 -18.98 7.40
CA LYS A 49 9.61 -19.54 7.82
C LYS A 49 8.62 -19.61 6.66
N ILE A 50 8.61 -18.57 5.82
CA ILE A 50 7.74 -18.46 4.65
C ILE A 50 8.11 -19.50 3.59
N MET A 51 9.40 -19.69 3.30
CA MET A 51 9.88 -20.53 2.21
C MET A 51 10.00 -22.00 2.60
N ASN A 52 10.44 -22.30 3.83
CA ASN A 52 10.76 -23.67 4.24
C ASN A 52 9.59 -24.38 4.96
N GLY A 53 8.40 -23.76 5.01
CA GLY A 53 7.22 -24.38 5.63
C GLY A 53 7.38 -24.54 7.14
N GLY A 54 7.72 -23.45 7.84
CA GLY A 54 7.81 -23.44 9.30
C GLY A 54 6.45 -23.68 10.00
N PRO A 55 6.45 -23.85 11.34
CA PRO A 55 5.22 -24.00 12.10
C PRO A 55 4.26 -22.83 11.84
N ALA A 56 2.96 -23.15 11.72
CA ALA A 56 1.94 -22.18 11.35
C ALA A 56 1.91 -20.98 12.31
N ASP A 57 2.14 -19.78 11.76
CA ASP A 57 2.16 -18.53 12.53
C ASP A 57 0.97 -17.64 12.14
N LYS A 58 -0.09 -17.70 12.98
CA LYS A 58 -1.31 -16.92 12.78
C LYS A 58 -1.08 -15.42 12.89
N ASN A 59 -0.15 -14.98 13.74
CA ASN A 59 0.14 -13.56 13.94
C ASN A 59 0.88 -13.00 12.73
N LEU A 60 1.90 -13.71 12.23
CA LEU A 60 2.60 -13.32 11.01
C LEU A 60 1.65 -13.27 9.82
N LYS A 61 0.76 -14.26 9.67
CA LYS A 61 -0.28 -14.22 8.63
C LYS A 61 -1.17 -12.99 8.75
N ALA A 62 -1.72 -12.72 9.93
CA ALA A 62 -2.61 -11.58 10.15
C ALA A 62 -1.89 -10.25 9.83
N HIS A 63 -0.63 -10.14 10.23
CA HIS A 63 0.21 -8.99 9.96
C HIS A 63 0.47 -8.79 8.45
N ILE A 64 0.81 -9.86 7.72
CA ILE A 64 1.00 -9.80 6.25
C ILE A 64 -0.31 -9.40 5.53
N HIS A 65 -1.47 -9.92 5.96
CA HIS A 65 -2.76 -9.50 5.41
C HIS A 65 -3.09 -8.04 5.71
N ALA A 66 -2.79 -7.56 6.91
CA ALA A 66 -2.96 -6.16 7.27
C ALA A 66 -2.08 -5.25 6.40
N LEU A 67 -0.81 -5.63 6.18
CA LEU A 67 0.10 -4.91 5.28
C LEU A 67 -0.37 -4.94 3.82
N SER A 68 -0.92 -6.06 3.34
CA SER A 68 -1.53 -6.15 2.01
C SER A 68 -2.72 -5.21 1.85
N ALA A 69 -3.65 -5.21 2.82
CA ALA A 69 -4.82 -4.34 2.79
C ALA A 69 -4.41 -2.86 2.84
N LYS A 70 -3.44 -2.52 3.69
CA LYS A 70 -2.88 -1.18 3.79
C LYS A 70 -2.16 -0.74 2.51
N LEU A 71 -1.39 -1.64 1.88
CA LEU A 71 -0.75 -1.35 0.60
C LEU A 71 -1.80 -1.03 -0.48
N ARG A 72 -2.87 -1.81 -0.56
CA ARG A 72 -4.00 -1.57 -1.48
C ARG A 72 -4.68 -0.23 -1.20
N SER A 73 -4.89 0.15 0.06
CA SER A 73 -5.61 1.38 0.39
C SER A 73 -4.89 2.65 -0.07
N PHE A 74 -3.56 2.65 -0.17
CA PHE A 74 -2.81 3.81 -0.66
C PHE A 74 -3.16 4.24 -2.09
N SER A 75 -3.64 3.31 -2.93
CA SER A 75 -4.17 3.65 -4.27
C SER A 75 -5.40 4.57 -4.23
N LYS A 76 -6.10 4.64 -3.09
CA LYS A 76 -7.29 5.49 -2.88
C LYS A 76 -7.03 6.65 -1.93
N VAL A 77 -6.10 6.49 -0.98
CA VAL A 77 -5.81 7.52 0.04
C VAL A 77 -4.91 8.64 -0.50
N ILE A 78 -3.97 8.32 -1.40
CA ILE A 78 -3.09 9.34 -1.97
C ILE A 78 -3.89 10.16 -3.00
N PRO A 79 -4.03 11.49 -2.81
CA PRO A 79 -4.78 12.33 -3.71
C PRO A 79 -4.06 12.47 -5.06
N PHE A 80 -4.83 12.63 -6.14
CA PHE A 80 -4.28 12.78 -7.49
C PHE A 80 -3.25 11.71 -7.86
N TYR A 81 -3.47 10.46 -7.43
CA TYR A 81 -2.53 9.34 -7.60
C TYR A 81 -1.97 9.26 -9.03
N ASN A 82 -2.84 9.30 -10.04
CA ASN A 82 -2.47 9.23 -11.46
C ASN A 82 -1.53 10.37 -11.91
N PHE A 83 -1.64 11.54 -11.29
CA PHE A 83 -0.75 12.67 -11.57
C PHE A 83 0.57 12.51 -10.83
N LEU A 84 0.54 12.25 -9.52
CA LEU A 84 1.73 12.08 -8.69
C LEU A 84 2.59 10.88 -9.13
N GLN A 85 1.95 9.83 -9.64
CA GLN A 85 2.61 8.67 -10.21
C GLN A 85 3.49 9.00 -11.41
N LYS A 86 3.10 9.98 -12.24
CA LYS A 86 3.91 10.41 -13.39
C LYS A 86 5.14 11.21 -12.96
N ILE A 87 5.15 11.73 -11.74
CA ILE A 87 6.26 12.49 -11.21
C ILE A 87 7.28 11.52 -10.60
N ILE A 88 8.41 11.37 -11.30
CA ILE A 88 9.50 10.45 -10.94
C ILE A 88 9.99 10.65 -9.49
N ILE A 89 10.01 11.88 -9.00
CA ILE A 89 10.50 12.24 -7.66
C ILE A 89 9.72 11.52 -6.55
N PHE A 90 8.42 11.29 -6.73
CA PHE A 90 7.62 10.59 -5.72
C PHE A 90 7.81 9.07 -5.77
N GLY A 91 8.18 8.52 -6.93
CA GLY A 91 8.45 7.09 -7.11
C GLY A 91 7.25 6.21 -6.76
N LEU A 92 6.04 6.66 -7.10
CA LEU A 92 4.83 5.88 -6.91
C LEU A 92 4.67 4.85 -8.04
N PRO A 93 4.32 3.59 -7.72
CA PRO A 93 4.07 2.57 -8.73
C PRO A 93 2.71 2.76 -9.44
N MET A 94 2.44 1.97 -10.47
CA MET A 94 1.09 1.86 -11.05
C MET A 94 0.12 1.24 -10.05
N GLU A 95 -1.15 1.66 -10.08
CA GLU A 95 -2.21 1.06 -9.26
C GLU A 95 -2.31 -0.46 -9.50
N GLU A 96 -2.12 -0.90 -10.74
CA GLU A 96 -2.05 -2.32 -11.09
C GLU A 96 -0.91 -3.06 -10.38
N LYS A 97 0.27 -2.45 -10.30
CA LYS A 97 1.42 -3.03 -9.57
C LYS A 97 1.13 -3.13 -8.08
N ILE A 98 0.44 -2.14 -7.50
CA ILE A 98 -0.04 -2.20 -6.10
C ILE A 98 -1.02 -3.35 -5.93
N LEU A 99 -1.97 -3.53 -6.84
CA LEU A 99 -2.95 -4.62 -6.79
C LEU A 99 -2.25 -5.98 -6.83
N VAL A 100 -1.34 -6.18 -7.80
CA VAL A 100 -0.58 -7.43 -7.96
C VAL A 100 0.28 -7.70 -6.72
N ALA A 101 0.99 -6.69 -6.19
CA ALA A 101 1.80 -6.83 -4.99
C ALA A 101 0.94 -7.19 -3.76
N SER A 102 -0.21 -6.52 -3.59
CA SER A 102 -1.15 -6.78 -2.50
C SER A 102 -1.70 -8.21 -2.59
N HIS A 103 -2.05 -8.67 -3.80
CA HIS A 103 -2.47 -10.04 -4.02
C HIS A 103 -1.36 -11.04 -3.71
N GLY A 104 -0.12 -10.77 -4.15
CA GLY A 104 1.06 -11.58 -3.84
C GLY A 104 1.30 -11.71 -2.33
N LEU A 105 1.22 -10.60 -1.59
CA LEU A 105 1.27 -10.58 -0.13
C LEU A 105 0.19 -11.45 0.51
N ASN A 106 -1.05 -11.37 0.00
CA ASN A 106 -2.13 -12.22 0.50
C ASN A 106 -1.86 -13.70 0.27
N LEU A 107 -1.29 -14.08 -0.89
CA LEU A 107 -0.88 -15.45 -1.17
C LEU A 107 0.22 -15.92 -0.21
N ILE A 108 1.23 -15.08 0.04
CA ILE A 108 2.28 -15.36 1.02
C ILE A 108 1.65 -15.60 2.40
N GLY A 109 0.72 -14.73 2.84
CA GLY A 109 0.01 -14.89 4.10
C GLY A 109 -0.76 -16.22 4.20
N TYR A 110 -1.32 -16.73 3.10
CA TYR A 110 -1.93 -18.06 3.07
C TYR A 110 -0.90 -19.20 3.13
N GLY A 111 0.29 -19.01 2.56
CA GLY A 111 1.40 -19.97 2.59
C GLY A 111 2.05 -20.14 3.96
N VAL A 112 1.95 -19.12 4.84
CA VAL A 112 2.49 -19.15 6.23
C VAL A 112 1.78 -20.15 7.14
N ILE A 113 0.61 -20.69 6.74
CA ILE A 113 -0.05 -21.77 7.47
C ILE A 113 0.06 -23.06 6.63
N ASP A 114 0.76 -24.07 7.16
CA ASP A 114 0.55 -25.44 6.70
C ASP A 114 -0.90 -25.84 7.02
N THR A 115 -1.75 -25.81 6.01
CA THR A 115 -3.17 -26.13 6.18
C THR A 115 -3.51 -27.58 5.88
N GLY A 116 -2.56 -28.43 5.47
CA GLY A 116 -2.89 -29.78 5.00
C GLY A 116 -3.90 -29.83 3.85
N VAL A 117 -4.20 -28.68 3.22
CA VAL A 117 -5.15 -28.53 2.11
C VAL A 117 -4.39 -27.94 0.92
N PRO A 118 -4.38 -28.60 -0.25
CA PRO A 118 -3.66 -28.12 -1.44
C PRO A 118 -4.08 -26.71 -1.85
N GLN A 119 -3.09 -25.82 -2.00
CA GLN A 119 -3.24 -24.39 -2.36
C GLN A 119 -4.05 -24.18 -3.65
N GLU A 120 -3.95 -25.13 -4.59
CA GLU A 120 -4.65 -25.15 -5.88
C GLU A 120 -6.18 -25.09 -5.74
N LYS A 121 -6.74 -25.75 -4.72
CA LYS A 121 -8.21 -25.83 -4.52
C LYS A 121 -8.81 -24.56 -3.90
N LYS A 122 -8.04 -23.80 -3.11
CA LYS A 122 -8.48 -22.51 -2.58
C LYS A 122 -8.46 -21.44 -3.67
N HIS A 123 -7.43 -21.45 -4.53
CA HIS A 123 -7.24 -20.49 -5.61
C HIS A 123 -8.39 -20.50 -6.63
N HIS A 124 -8.79 -21.69 -7.10
CA HIS A 124 -9.91 -21.82 -8.05
C HIS A 124 -11.25 -21.31 -7.49
N LYS A 125 -11.47 -21.42 -6.18
CA LYS A 125 -12.73 -21.01 -5.54
C LYS A 125 -12.80 -19.49 -5.37
N THR A 126 -11.68 -18.86 -5.03
CA THR A 126 -11.60 -17.40 -4.86
C THR A 126 -11.62 -16.71 -6.22
N LEU A 127 -10.84 -17.16 -7.21
CA LEU A 127 -10.85 -16.61 -8.58
C LEU A 127 -12.23 -16.70 -9.24
N ARG A 128 -12.94 -17.82 -9.08
CA ARG A 128 -14.32 -17.96 -9.57
C ARG A 128 -15.29 -16.97 -8.91
N ARG A 129 -15.04 -16.55 -7.68
CA ARG A 129 -15.84 -15.49 -7.03
C ARG A 129 -15.50 -14.12 -7.64
N TRP A 130 -14.22 -13.78 -7.78
CA TRP A 130 -13.81 -12.49 -8.34
C TRP A 130 -14.30 -12.27 -9.78
N MET A 131 -14.15 -13.27 -10.66
CA MET A 131 -14.70 -13.21 -12.03
C MET A 131 -16.23 -13.06 -12.08
N LYS A 132 -16.95 -13.46 -11.00
CA LYS A 132 -18.41 -13.33 -10.93
C LYS A 132 -18.85 -11.93 -10.49
N TYR A 133 -17.99 -11.16 -9.83
CA TYR A 133 -18.30 -9.79 -9.37
C TYR A 133 -17.79 -8.70 -10.31
N GLU A 134 -17.02 -9.04 -11.34
CA GLU A 134 -16.46 -8.10 -12.32
C GLU A 134 -17.39 -7.82 -13.51
N HIS A 135 -18.63 -8.34 -13.45
CA HIS A 135 -19.70 -8.14 -14.44
C HIS A 135 -20.91 -7.36 -13.90
N TYR A 136 -20.74 -6.60 -12.81
CA TYR A 136 -21.75 -5.66 -12.30
C TYR A 136 -21.16 -4.27 -12.12
#